data_AF-A0A9P0F977-F1
#
_entry.id   AF-A0A9P0F977-F1
#
_cell.length_a   1.000
_cell.length_b   1.000
_cell.length_c   1.000
_cell.angle_alpha   90.00
_cell.angle_beta   90.00
_cell.angle_gamma   90.00
#
_symmetry.space_group_name_H-M   'P 1'
#
loop_
_entity.id
_entity.type
_entity.pdbx_description
1 polymer ?
#
loop_
_entity_poly.entity_id
_entity_poly.type
_entity_poly.pdbx_seq_one_letter_code
_entity_poly.pdbx_strand_id
1 'polypeptide(L)'
;MLVTVLFIFELICCASAELHPLKGPIGGPRGQSWEAKDDLLRQWKIIPDIIDDLPTYKIKLRFSDGWYPTFFVHLMPNDTTIQTAPVSTRWPIESNTTLYTLVMIDPDMPTPKNHEWREYRNWLVGNIPGNSTFDGQIISKYQPPQVPHPGGAHRIFFLVYKQKQKIEFEEKLTDARYDGRERRNFCVRNFSRKYDLGEPVALTMMYVTWRMPI
;
A
#
# COMPACT_ATOMS: atom_id res chain seq x y z
N MET A 1 36.21 30.11 35.92
CA MET A 1 36.21 29.13 34.81
C MET A 1 34.77 28.85 34.42
N LEU A 2 34.40 29.24 33.20
CA LEU A 2 33.09 29.07 32.58
C LEU A 2 32.84 27.61 32.15
N VAL A 3 31.59 27.13 32.23
CA VAL A 3 30.88 26.29 31.21
C VAL A 3 29.36 26.43 31.51
N THR A 4 28.62 27.39 30.98
CA THR A 4 27.85 27.46 29.70
C THR A 4 26.96 26.24 29.36
N VAL A 5 25.66 26.51 29.25
CA VAL A 5 24.54 25.66 28.80
C VAL A 5 24.60 25.35 27.30
N LEU A 6 24.34 24.10 26.90
CA LEU A 6 23.83 23.69 25.56
C LEU A 6 23.18 22.30 25.72
N PHE A 7 21.85 22.22 25.76
CA PHE A 7 20.92 21.98 24.63
C PHE A 7 21.11 20.60 23.95
N ILE A 8 20.10 19.74 24.17
CA ILE A 8 19.34 18.93 23.19
C ILE A 8 20.19 18.34 22.05
N PHE A 9 20.32 17.01 21.98
CA PHE A 9 20.18 16.18 20.75
C PHE A 9 20.64 14.73 21.04
N GLU A 10 19.78 13.93 21.63
CA GLU A 10 19.80 12.46 21.41
C GLU A 10 18.40 12.00 21.03
N LEU A 11 18.00 12.38 19.83
CA LEU A 11 16.82 11.88 19.13
C LEU A 11 17.20 11.66 17.67
N ILE A 12 18.27 10.90 17.45
CA ILE A 12 18.69 10.44 16.13
C ILE A 12 19.15 8.99 16.25
N CYS A 13 18.18 8.08 16.38
CA CYS A 13 18.40 6.67 16.05
C CYS A 13 17.15 6.12 15.37
N CYS A 14 16.77 6.76 14.27
CA CYS A 14 15.82 6.25 13.28
C CYS A 14 16.12 6.94 11.94
N ALA A 15 17.33 6.77 11.44
CA ALA A 15 17.68 7.18 10.08
C ALA A 15 18.29 5.98 9.35
N SER A 16 17.76 5.75 8.16
CA SER A 16 18.30 4.86 7.12
C SER A 16 18.12 3.35 7.30
N ALA A 17 16.87 2.88 7.17
CA ALA A 17 16.66 1.69 6.37
C ALA A 17 16.64 2.17 4.90
N GLU A 18 17.76 2.07 4.20
CA GLU A 18 17.97 2.58 2.83
C GLU A 18 16.78 2.25 1.91
N LEU A 19 16.15 3.29 1.37
CA LEU A 19 15.06 3.20 0.41
C LEU A 19 15.69 3.07 -0.98
N HIS A 20 15.95 1.85 -1.43
CA HIS A 20 16.45 1.62 -2.78
C HIS A 20 15.31 1.67 -3.81
N PRO A 21 15.57 2.20 -5.02
CA PRO A 21 14.73 1.96 -6.19
C PRO A 21 14.50 0.45 -6.37
N LEU A 22 13.29 0.06 -6.78
CA LEU A 22 12.99 -1.31 -7.22
C LEU A 22 13.87 -1.73 -8.40
N LYS A 23 14.39 -0.77 -9.17
CA LYS A 23 15.30 -0.98 -10.30
C LYS A 23 16.79 -1.14 -9.91
N GLY A 24 17.11 -1.33 -8.62
CA GLY A 24 18.50 -1.57 -8.15
C GLY A 24 18.71 -3.00 -7.63
N PRO A 25 19.92 -3.57 -7.71
CA PRO A 25 20.21 -4.89 -7.16
C PRO A 25 20.19 -4.81 -5.63
N ILE A 26 19.30 -5.59 -4.97
CA ILE A 26 19.25 -5.66 -3.50
C ILE A 26 19.46 -7.11 -3.08
N GLY A 27 20.61 -7.36 -2.44
CA GLY A 27 20.91 -8.60 -1.73
C GLY A 27 20.12 -8.70 -0.42
N GLY A 28 19.43 -9.81 -0.24
CA GLY A 28 18.75 -10.24 0.99
C GLY A 28 18.52 -11.75 0.94
N PRO A 29 18.44 -12.45 2.10
CA PRO A 29 18.67 -13.88 2.17
C PRO A 29 17.51 -14.69 1.57
N ARG A 30 17.83 -15.38 0.47
CA ARG A 30 16.99 -16.07 -0.53
C ARG A 30 16.46 -15.15 -1.62
N GLY A 31 17.38 -14.84 -2.54
CA GLY A 31 17.20 -14.02 -3.73
C GLY A 31 16.09 -14.51 -4.65
N GLN A 32 15.01 -13.74 -4.71
CA GLN A 32 14.26 -13.55 -5.94
C GLN A 32 14.58 -12.15 -6.44
N SER A 33 15.16 -12.07 -7.63
CA SER A 33 15.50 -10.80 -8.27
C SER A 33 14.23 -10.04 -8.68
N TRP A 34 14.37 -8.77 -9.04
CA TRP A 34 13.21 -7.92 -9.39
C TRP A 34 12.54 -8.34 -10.70
N GLU A 35 13.31 -8.89 -11.63
CA GLU A 35 12.83 -9.47 -12.88
C GLU A 35 11.80 -10.57 -12.61
N ALA A 36 12.04 -11.42 -11.61
CA ALA A 36 11.09 -12.43 -11.17
C ALA A 36 9.77 -11.83 -10.65
N LYS A 37 9.77 -10.58 -10.18
CA LYS A 37 8.56 -9.87 -9.74
C LYS A 37 7.85 -9.15 -10.89
N ASP A 38 8.57 -8.61 -11.89
CA ASP A 38 7.94 -8.11 -13.12
C ASP A 38 7.21 -9.24 -13.86
N ASP A 39 7.91 -10.36 -14.07
CA ASP A 39 7.35 -11.56 -14.68
C ASP A 39 6.11 -12.05 -13.93
N LEU A 40 6.15 -12.02 -12.60
CA LEU A 40 5.02 -12.41 -11.77
C LEU A 40 3.82 -11.45 -11.95
N LEU A 41 4.05 -10.14 -11.96
CA LEU A 41 3.00 -9.14 -12.15
C LEU A 41 2.38 -9.24 -13.55
N ARG A 42 3.17 -9.55 -14.58
CA ARG A 42 2.68 -9.82 -15.94
C ARG A 42 1.91 -11.14 -16.02
N GLN A 43 2.45 -12.21 -15.44
CA GLN A 43 1.78 -13.52 -15.38
C GLN A 43 0.42 -13.41 -14.68
N TRP A 44 0.34 -12.59 -13.65
CA TRP A 44 -0.87 -12.34 -12.86
C TRP A 44 -1.81 -11.32 -13.48
N LYS A 45 -1.46 -10.80 -14.67
CA LYS A 45 -2.18 -9.76 -15.40
C LYS A 45 -2.41 -8.49 -14.60
N ILE A 46 -1.56 -8.23 -13.61
CA ILE A 46 -1.55 -6.94 -12.90
C ILE A 46 -1.05 -5.86 -13.85
N ILE A 47 -0.02 -6.21 -14.62
CA ILE A 47 0.34 -5.52 -15.85
C ILE A 47 -0.29 -6.33 -17.00
N PRO A 48 -1.20 -5.76 -17.81
CA PRO A 48 -1.61 -4.35 -17.87
C PRO A 48 -2.92 -3.99 -17.11
N ASP A 49 -3.64 -4.96 -16.52
CA ASP A 49 -5.04 -4.73 -16.12
C ASP A 49 -5.20 -3.67 -15.01
N ILE A 50 -4.21 -3.54 -14.11
CA ILE A 50 -4.24 -2.60 -12.97
C ILE A 50 -3.29 -1.42 -13.20
N ILE A 51 -2.07 -1.70 -13.69
CA ILE A 51 -1.00 -0.72 -13.95
C ILE A 51 -0.37 -0.96 -15.31
N ASP A 52 0.14 0.08 -15.98
CA ASP A 52 0.69 -0.05 -17.33
C ASP A 52 2.16 -0.49 -17.31
N ASP A 53 2.92 -0.07 -16.31
CA ASP A 53 4.30 -0.48 -16.13
C ASP A 53 4.66 -0.59 -14.65
N LEU A 54 5.81 -1.21 -14.42
CA LEU A 54 6.35 -1.51 -13.13
C LEU A 54 6.85 -0.26 -12.40
N PRO A 55 6.30 0.07 -11.21
CA PRO A 55 6.70 1.27 -10.48
C PRO A 55 8.17 1.27 -10.06
N THR A 56 8.73 2.47 -9.95
CA THR A 56 10.16 2.66 -9.64
C THR A 56 10.50 2.30 -8.20
N TYR A 57 9.59 2.44 -7.24
CA TYR A 57 9.90 2.31 -5.81
C TYR A 57 9.03 1.31 -5.06
N LYS A 58 9.60 0.69 -4.02
CA LYS A 58 8.84 -0.20 -3.13
C LYS A 58 8.26 0.62 -2.00
N ILE A 59 6.99 0.38 -1.69
CA ILE A 59 6.42 0.89 -0.46
C ILE A 59 6.89 0.01 0.71
N LYS A 60 7.48 0.63 1.74
CA LYS A 60 7.76 -0.01 3.02
C LYS A 60 6.56 0.21 3.94
N LEU A 61 5.84 -0.86 4.24
CA LEU A 61 4.75 -0.87 5.19
C LEU A 61 5.26 -1.34 6.55
N ARG A 62 4.75 -0.74 7.62
CA ARG A 62 4.92 -1.22 8.99
C ARG A 62 3.55 -1.19 9.66
N PHE A 63 3.07 -2.34 10.11
CA PHE A 63 1.85 -2.46 10.90
C PHE A 63 2.17 -2.40 12.39
N SER A 64 1.16 -2.58 13.26
CA SER A 64 1.34 -2.58 14.72
C SER A 64 2.40 -3.59 15.17
N ASP A 65 2.95 -3.38 16.36
CA ASP A 65 3.99 -4.22 16.98
C ASP A 65 5.32 -4.29 16.21
N GLY A 66 5.53 -3.35 15.27
CA GLY A 66 6.76 -3.26 14.48
C GLY A 66 6.86 -4.29 13.34
N TRP A 67 5.74 -4.94 12.99
CA TRP A 67 5.73 -5.96 11.96
C TRP A 67 5.82 -5.37 10.55
N TYR A 68 6.67 -5.97 9.72
CA TYR A 68 6.85 -5.64 8.31
C TYR A 68 6.33 -6.81 7.47
N PRO A 69 5.32 -6.61 6.60
CA PRO A 69 4.81 -7.68 5.77
C PRO A 69 5.89 -8.20 4.84
N THR A 70 6.06 -9.53 4.81
CA THR A 70 6.69 -10.18 3.67
C THR A 70 5.71 -10.22 2.49
N PHE A 71 6.15 -10.69 1.33
CA PHE A 71 5.26 -10.86 0.17
C PHE A 71 4.07 -11.76 0.49
N PHE A 72 4.25 -12.77 1.35
CA PHE A 72 3.20 -13.67 1.80
C PHE A 72 2.77 -13.31 3.22
N VAL A 73 1.46 -13.24 3.44
CA VAL A 73 0.85 -12.99 4.75
C VAL A 73 -0.17 -14.10 5.02
N HIS A 74 0.07 -14.88 6.07
CA HIS A 74 -0.83 -15.95 6.48
C HIS A 74 -1.62 -15.49 7.69
N LEU A 75 -2.90 -15.19 7.50
CA LEU A 75 -3.80 -14.85 8.59
C LEU A 75 -4.27 -16.10 9.30
N MET A 76 -4.18 -16.06 10.62
CA MET A 76 -4.79 -17.04 11.53
C MET A 76 -6.10 -16.47 12.10
N PRO A 77 -7.01 -17.31 12.65
CA PRO A 77 -8.28 -16.86 13.23
C PRO A 77 -8.23 -15.65 14.16
N ASN A 78 -7.14 -15.49 14.90
CA ASN A 78 -6.95 -14.44 15.88
C ASN A 78 -5.86 -13.42 15.47
N ASP A 79 -5.45 -13.43 14.20
CA ASP A 79 -4.42 -12.51 13.72
C ASP A 79 -4.99 -11.08 13.58
N THR A 80 -4.47 -10.18 14.41
CA THR A 80 -4.83 -8.77 14.44
C THR A 80 -3.88 -7.89 13.62
N THR A 81 -2.81 -8.45 13.08
CA THR A 81 -1.64 -7.74 12.53
C THR A 81 -2.02 -6.74 11.44
N ILE A 82 -2.98 -7.10 10.57
CA ILE A 82 -3.45 -6.23 9.48
C ILE A 82 -4.88 -5.74 9.67
N GLN A 83 -5.45 -5.87 10.88
CA GLN A 83 -6.81 -5.42 11.18
C GLN A 83 -6.91 -3.89 11.25
N THR A 84 -5.79 -3.21 11.47
CA THR A 84 -5.67 -1.76 11.42
C THR A 84 -4.76 -1.32 10.27
N ALA A 85 -4.89 -0.06 9.85
CA ALA A 85 -4.02 0.50 8.84
C ALA A 85 -2.54 0.46 9.28
N PRO A 86 -1.58 0.38 8.34
CA PRO A 86 -0.17 0.48 8.68
C PRO A 86 0.13 1.73 9.51
N VAL A 87 0.89 1.58 10.60
CA VAL A 87 1.39 2.69 11.43
C VAL A 87 2.49 3.50 10.74
N SER A 88 3.02 3.00 9.63
CA SER A 88 3.92 3.75 8.76
C SER A 88 3.87 3.21 7.34
N THR A 89 3.80 4.12 6.38
CA THR A 89 3.99 3.86 4.95
C THR A 89 5.15 4.71 4.46
N ARG A 90 6.19 4.13 3.85
CA ARG A 90 7.34 4.91 3.36
C ARG A 90 7.65 4.58 1.91
N TRP A 91 7.87 5.62 1.14
CA TRP A 91 8.43 5.60 -0.21
C TRP A 91 9.35 6.82 -0.37
N PRO A 92 10.26 6.83 -1.35
CA PRO A 92 11.04 8.02 -1.68
C PRO A 92 10.14 9.18 -2.08
N ILE A 93 10.39 10.34 -1.47
CA ILE A 93 9.65 11.57 -1.73
C ILE A 93 10.58 12.59 -2.39
N GLU A 94 10.06 13.35 -3.34
CA GLU A 94 10.80 14.46 -3.95
C GLU A 94 10.99 15.62 -2.97
N SER A 95 9.95 15.96 -2.22
CA SER A 95 10.00 16.95 -1.14
C SER A 95 8.90 16.68 -0.11
N ASN A 96 9.01 17.28 1.08
CA ASN A 96 7.97 17.22 2.12
C ASN A 96 6.66 17.95 1.72
N THR A 97 6.72 18.82 0.72
CA THR A 97 5.55 19.56 0.20
C THR A 97 4.91 18.87 -1.00
N THR A 98 5.58 17.87 -1.58
CA THR A 98 5.02 17.09 -2.68
C THR A 98 3.85 16.27 -2.17
N LEU A 99 2.72 16.33 -2.88
CA LEU A 99 1.52 15.60 -2.53
C LEU A 99 1.44 14.26 -3.23
N TYR A 100 0.92 13.26 -2.54
CA TYR A 100 0.73 11.91 -3.05
C TYR A 100 -0.67 11.39 -2.75
N THR A 101 -1.11 10.42 -3.55
CA THR A 101 -2.29 9.62 -3.29
C THR A 101 -1.89 8.16 -3.09
N LEU A 102 -2.35 7.54 -2.00
CA LEU A 102 -2.22 6.12 -1.75
C LEU A 102 -3.56 5.42 -1.98
N VAL A 103 -3.52 4.33 -2.73
CA VAL A 103 -4.66 3.45 -2.99
C VAL A 103 -4.30 2.03 -2.56
N MET A 104 -5.18 1.40 -1.78
CA MET A 104 -5.12 -0.03 -1.46
C MET A 104 -6.32 -0.72 -2.10
N ILE A 105 -6.05 -1.75 -2.90
CA ILE A 105 -7.07 -2.50 -3.64
C ILE A 105 -6.90 -4.01 -3.52
N ASP A 106 -8.01 -4.71 -3.68
CA ASP A 106 -8.10 -6.16 -3.81
C ASP A 106 -8.83 -6.53 -5.13
N PRO A 107 -8.12 -7.04 -6.15
CA PRO A 107 -8.71 -7.44 -7.44
C PRO A 107 -9.36 -8.83 -7.40
N ASP A 108 -9.35 -9.50 -6.25
CA ASP A 108 -9.78 -10.88 -6.06
C ASP A 108 -11.07 -10.98 -5.23
N MET A 109 -11.77 -9.89 -4.96
CA MET A 109 -13.03 -9.91 -4.21
C MET A 109 -14.24 -10.34 -5.05
N PRO A 110 -15.15 -11.18 -4.54
CA PRO A 110 -15.11 -11.84 -3.23
C PRO A 110 -14.12 -13.01 -3.09
N THR A 111 -13.78 -13.71 -4.18
CA THR A 111 -12.73 -14.75 -4.19
C THR A 111 -11.95 -14.71 -5.50
N PRO A 112 -10.68 -15.14 -5.56
CA PRO A 112 -9.89 -15.14 -6.80
C PRO A 112 -10.54 -15.92 -7.96
N LYS A 113 -11.39 -16.90 -7.65
CA LYS A 113 -12.13 -17.70 -8.64
C LYS A 113 -13.41 -17.02 -9.12
N ASN A 114 -14.08 -16.28 -8.25
CA ASN A 114 -15.29 -15.51 -8.56
C ASN A 114 -15.14 -14.10 -7.99
N HIS A 115 -14.52 -13.24 -8.77
CA HIS A 115 -14.09 -11.89 -8.40
C HIS A 115 -14.98 -10.79 -9.00
N GLU A 116 -16.29 -10.97 -8.89
CA GLU A 116 -17.31 -10.04 -9.44
C GLU A 116 -17.31 -8.64 -8.81
N TRP A 117 -16.59 -8.41 -7.70
CA TRP A 117 -16.52 -7.11 -7.03
C TRP A 117 -15.21 -6.37 -7.32
N ARG A 118 -14.35 -6.91 -8.19
CA ARG A 118 -13.05 -6.34 -8.51
C ARG A 118 -13.17 -4.98 -9.21
N GLU A 119 -12.28 -4.03 -8.97
CA GLU A 119 -11.34 -3.99 -7.84
C GLU A 119 -12.12 -3.55 -6.59
N TYR A 120 -11.82 -4.15 -5.45
CA TYR A 120 -12.38 -3.71 -4.18
C TYR A 120 -11.44 -2.68 -3.54
N ARG A 121 -11.94 -1.47 -3.25
CA ARG A 121 -11.15 -0.38 -2.67
C ARG A 121 -11.07 -0.49 -1.15
N ASN A 122 -9.99 -1.06 -0.64
CA ASN A 122 -9.74 -1.23 0.80
C ASN A 122 -9.38 0.08 1.50
N TRP A 123 -8.59 0.95 0.88
CA TRP A 123 -8.13 2.21 1.48
C TRP A 123 -7.83 3.23 0.40
N LEU A 124 -8.20 4.50 0.62
CA LEU A 124 -7.88 5.59 -0.28
C LEU A 124 -7.60 6.86 0.52
N VAL A 125 -6.39 7.38 0.36
CA VAL A 125 -5.93 8.60 1.02
C VAL A 125 -5.27 9.48 -0.02
N GLY A 126 -5.80 10.67 -0.21
CA GLY A 126 -5.26 11.67 -1.14
C GLY A 126 -4.56 12.80 -0.40
N ASN A 127 -3.95 13.71 -1.15
CA ASN A 127 -3.31 14.92 -0.62
C ASN A 127 -2.33 14.64 0.54
N ILE A 128 -1.60 13.52 0.48
CA ILE A 128 -0.60 13.13 1.48
C ILE A 128 0.64 14.00 1.30
N PRO A 129 1.02 14.86 2.27
CA PRO A 129 2.30 15.57 2.20
C PRO A 129 3.46 14.60 2.48
N GLY A 130 4.38 14.48 1.53
CA GLY A 130 5.49 13.54 1.63
C GLY A 130 5.02 12.08 1.62
N ASN A 131 5.14 11.38 2.75
CA ASN A 131 4.80 9.95 2.83
C ASN A 131 4.03 9.55 4.10
N SER A 132 3.50 10.50 4.85
CA SER A 132 2.71 10.22 6.05
C SER A 132 1.22 10.18 5.72
N THR A 133 0.65 8.98 5.56
CA THR A 133 -0.79 8.81 5.28
C THR A 133 -1.70 9.39 6.36
N PHE A 134 -1.19 9.61 7.58
CA PHE A 134 -1.94 10.26 8.67
C PHE A 134 -2.20 11.74 8.42
N ASP A 135 -1.35 12.39 7.63
CA ASP A 135 -1.44 13.81 7.29
C ASP A 135 -2.23 14.03 5.99
N GLY A 136 -2.71 12.95 5.36
CA GLY A 136 -3.51 13.01 4.14
C GLY A 136 -5.01 13.10 4.38
N GLN A 137 -5.74 13.41 3.31
CA GLN A 137 -7.20 13.39 3.28
C GLN A 137 -7.69 11.96 3.10
N ILE A 138 -8.35 11.41 4.12
CA ILE A 138 -9.00 10.09 4.02
C ILE A 138 -10.26 10.21 3.17
N ILE A 139 -10.29 9.49 2.04
CA ILE A 139 -11.42 9.43 1.11
C ILE A 139 -12.17 8.11 1.27
N SER A 140 -11.45 7.02 1.53
CA SER A 140 -12.03 5.77 2.00
C SER A 140 -11.25 5.28 3.19
N LYS A 141 -11.91 5.07 4.33
CA LYS A 141 -11.24 4.54 5.52
C LYS A 141 -10.65 3.16 5.23
N TYR A 142 -9.58 2.83 5.93
CA TYR A 142 -8.97 1.51 5.84
C TYR A 142 -9.99 0.43 6.22
N GLN A 143 -10.17 -0.54 5.34
CA GLN A 143 -10.88 -1.78 5.62
C GLN A 143 -9.89 -2.93 5.42
N PRO A 144 -9.67 -3.77 6.45
CA PRO A 144 -8.72 -4.88 6.35
C PRO A 144 -9.12 -5.85 5.24
N PRO A 145 -8.15 -6.58 4.65
CA PRO A 145 -8.45 -7.61 3.66
C PRO A 145 -9.48 -8.62 4.20
N GLN A 146 -10.55 -8.84 3.43
CA GLN A 146 -11.60 -9.80 3.78
C GLN A 146 -11.37 -11.08 2.99
N VAL A 147 -10.58 -11.99 3.55
CA VAL A 147 -10.21 -13.25 2.92
C VAL A 147 -11.02 -14.39 3.54
N PRO A 148 -12.12 -14.84 2.92
CA PRO A 148 -12.95 -15.91 3.49
C PRO A 148 -12.22 -17.26 3.43
N HIS A 149 -12.53 -18.14 4.39
CA HIS A 149 -12.15 -19.54 4.36
C HIS A 149 -13.39 -20.44 4.23
N PRO A 150 -13.43 -21.39 3.27
CA PRO A 150 -12.50 -21.56 2.15
C PRO A 150 -12.75 -20.52 1.04
N GLY A 151 -11.70 -19.86 0.53
CA GLY A 151 -11.84 -18.82 -0.50
C GLY A 151 -10.64 -18.62 -1.41
N GLY A 152 -9.47 -19.17 -1.04
CA GLY A 152 -8.22 -18.90 -1.74
C GLY A 152 -7.50 -17.68 -1.18
N ALA A 153 -6.38 -17.33 -1.79
CA ALA A 153 -5.53 -16.24 -1.33
C ALA A 153 -5.73 -15.00 -2.21
N HIS A 154 -5.84 -13.84 -1.57
CA HIS A 154 -6.10 -12.55 -2.22
C HIS A 154 -4.81 -11.77 -2.43
N ARG A 155 -4.70 -11.10 -3.57
CA ARG A 155 -3.57 -10.23 -3.92
C ARG A 155 -3.91 -8.79 -3.54
N ILE A 156 -3.35 -8.31 -2.45
CA ILE A 156 -3.62 -6.96 -1.95
C ILE A 156 -2.53 -6.01 -2.43
N PHE A 157 -2.91 -4.99 -3.20
CA PHE A 157 -1.98 -4.00 -3.74
C PHE A 157 -2.06 -2.70 -2.96
N PHE A 158 -0.90 -2.09 -2.74
CA PHE A 158 -0.76 -0.70 -2.36
C PHE A 158 -0.05 0.01 -3.50
N LEU A 159 -0.66 1.09 -3.98
CA LEU A 159 -0.18 1.92 -5.07
C LEU A 159 -0.05 3.35 -4.59
N VAL A 160 1.04 4.02 -4.95
CA VAL A 160 1.25 5.44 -4.63
C VAL A 160 1.44 6.21 -5.93
N TYR A 161 0.69 7.29 -6.06
CA TYR A 161 0.76 8.22 -7.18
C TYR A 161 1.26 9.58 -6.71
N LYS A 162 2.15 10.21 -7.48
CA LYS A 162 2.55 11.60 -7.26
C LYS A 162 1.45 12.52 -7.81
N GLN A 163 1.01 13.49 -7.04
CA GLN A 163 0.07 14.50 -7.51
C GLN A 163 0.82 15.68 -8.11
N LYS A 164 0.27 16.26 -9.20
CA LYS A 164 0.79 17.51 -9.78
C LYS A 164 0.46 18.72 -8.92
N GLN A 165 -0.66 18.67 -8.21
CA GLN A 165 -1.17 19.71 -7.31
C GLN A 165 -2.12 19.11 -6.27
N LYS A 166 -2.63 19.94 -5.34
CA LYS A 166 -3.69 19.52 -4.43
C LYS A 166 -4.96 19.19 -5.22
N ILE A 167 -5.61 18.08 -4.88
CA ILE A 167 -6.80 17.59 -5.58
C ILE A 167 -8.02 17.78 -4.68
N GLU A 168 -9.10 18.28 -5.24
CA GLU A 168 -10.42 18.25 -4.59
C GLU A 168 -11.13 16.97 -5.07
N PHE A 169 -11.11 15.94 -4.22
CA PHE A 169 -11.73 14.64 -4.53
C PHE A 169 -13.26 14.76 -4.46
N GLU A 170 -13.94 14.19 -5.46
CA GLU A 170 -15.41 14.22 -5.56
C GLU A 170 -16.03 13.02 -4.85
N GLU A 171 -15.23 11.97 -4.62
CA GLU A 171 -15.65 10.79 -3.88
C GLU A 171 -16.04 11.18 -2.45
N LYS A 172 -17.24 10.76 -2.05
CA LYS A 172 -17.68 10.89 -0.67
C LYS A 172 -16.81 10.02 0.24
N LEU A 173 -16.64 10.47 1.48
CA LEU A 173 -15.97 9.67 2.51
C LEU A 173 -16.69 8.32 2.68
N THR A 174 -16.01 7.24 2.29
CA THR A 174 -16.49 5.87 2.52
C THR A 174 -16.02 5.40 3.90
N ASP A 175 -16.97 5.17 4.80
CA ASP A 175 -16.69 4.61 6.14
C ASP A 175 -16.30 3.12 6.06
N ALA A 176 -15.88 2.52 7.18
CA ALA A 176 -15.54 1.10 7.26
C ALA A 176 -16.78 0.17 7.46
N ARG A 177 -18.01 0.68 7.29
CA ARG A 177 -19.27 0.00 7.66
C ARG A 177 -19.73 -1.06 6.64
N TYR A 178 -20.77 -1.81 7.04
CA TYR A 178 -20.82 -3.28 7.12
C TYR A 178 -20.99 -4.10 5.83
N ASP A 179 -21.34 -3.52 4.68
CA ASP A 179 -21.60 -4.30 3.46
C ASP A 179 -20.58 -4.12 2.32
N GLY A 180 -19.70 -3.12 2.45
CA GLY A 180 -18.64 -2.85 1.48
C GLY A 180 -19.11 -2.45 0.09
N ARG A 181 -20.40 -2.18 -0.15
CA ARG A 181 -20.95 -1.99 -1.51
C ARG A 181 -20.32 -0.82 -2.26
N GLU A 182 -20.09 0.30 -1.58
CA GLU A 182 -19.46 1.50 -2.17
C GLU A 182 -17.99 1.31 -2.56
N ARG A 183 -17.37 0.19 -2.17
CA ARG A 183 -15.97 -0.14 -2.43
C ARG A 183 -15.79 -1.09 -3.61
N ARG A 184 -16.86 -1.78 -4.02
CA ARG A 184 -16.86 -2.76 -5.11
C ARG A 184 -16.75 -2.06 -6.45
N ASN A 185 -16.24 -2.77 -7.45
CA ASN A 185 -16.17 -2.30 -8.84
C ASN A 185 -15.42 -0.97 -8.98
N PHE A 186 -14.49 -0.71 -8.06
CA PHE A 186 -13.54 0.36 -8.23
C PHE A 186 -12.60 0.02 -9.39
N CYS A 187 -12.08 1.05 -10.05
CA CYS A 187 -11.09 0.90 -11.11
C CYS A 187 -10.02 1.95 -10.89
N VAL A 188 -8.86 1.53 -10.38
CA VAL A 188 -7.76 2.45 -10.07
C VAL A 188 -7.27 3.18 -11.30
N ARG A 189 -7.35 2.56 -12.49
CA ARG A 189 -7.00 3.19 -13.77
C ARG A 189 -7.94 4.35 -14.11
N ASN A 190 -9.26 4.15 -13.96
CA ASN A 190 -10.23 5.22 -14.18
C ASN A 190 -10.03 6.37 -13.17
N PHE A 191 -9.76 6.04 -11.92
CA PHE A 191 -9.48 7.02 -10.87
C PHE A 191 -8.20 7.82 -11.16
N SER A 192 -7.10 7.14 -11.56
CA SER A 192 -5.85 7.81 -11.96
C SER A 192 -6.07 8.77 -13.13
N ARG A 193 -6.79 8.33 -14.16
CA ARG A 193 -7.13 9.19 -15.31
C ARG A 193 -8.01 10.38 -14.92
N LYS A 194 -9.03 10.16 -14.09
CA LYS A 194 -9.95 11.22 -13.62
C LYS A 194 -9.19 12.38 -12.97
N TYR A 195 -8.14 12.06 -12.22
CA TYR A 195 -7.37 13.03 -11.44
C TYR A 195 -5.98 13.34 -12.00
N ASP A 196 -5.68 12.91 -13.24
CA ASP A 196 -4.41 13.15 -13.92
C ASP A 196 -3.18 12.76 -13.06
N LEU A 197 -3.28 11.60 -12.40
CA LEU A 197 -2.26 11.07 -11.50
C LEU A 197 -1.09 10.39 -12.24
N GLY A 198 -1.31 9.99 -13.50
CA GLY A 198 -0.33 9.24 -14.29
C GLY A 198 -0.07 7.83 -13.75
N GLU A 199 1.16 7.34 -13.91
CA GLU A 199 1.58 6.03 -13.42
C GLU A 199 1.93 6.05 -11.92
N PRO A 200 1.74 4.92 -11.20
CA PRO A 200 2.16 4.85 -9.81
C PRO A 200 3.69 4.90 -9.71
N VAL A 201 4.18 5.72 -8.77
CA VAL A 201 5.61 5.88 -8.49
C VAL A 201 6.13 4.80 -7.54
N ALA A 202 5.25 4.23 -6.71
CA ALA A 202 5.61 3.15 -5.81
C ALA A 202 4.53 2.08 -5.68
N LEU A 203 4.96 0.84 -5.43
CA LEU A 203 4.09 -0.32 -5.23
C LEU A 203 4.61 -1.24 -4.13
N THR A 204 3.70 -1.83 -3.38
CA THR A 204 3.94 -3.11 -2.70
C THR A 204 2.71 -3.97 -2.81
N MET A 205 2.89 -5.28 -2.67
CA MET A 205 1.81 -6.24 -2.67
C MET A 205 1.95 -7.20 -1.49
N MET A 206 0.83 -7.65 -0.98
CA MET A 206 0.72 -8.74 -0.01
C MET A 206 -0.16 -9.84 -0.58
N TYR A 207 0.29 -11.08 -0.49
CA TYR A 207 -0.49 -12.27 -0.81
C TYR A 207 -1.09 -12.81 0.48
N VAL A 208 -2.38 -12.55 0.71
CA VAL A 208 -3.05 -12.78 1.98
C VAL A 208 -3.89 -14.03 1.89
N THR A 209 -3.65 -15.01 2.77
CA THR A 209 -4.45 -16.25 2.86
C THR A 209 -4.88 -16.50 4.27
N TRP A 210 -6.03 -17.13 4.44
CA TRP A 210 -6.44 -17.71 5.71
C TRP A 210 -5.84 -19.11 5.90
N ARG A 211 -5.35 -19.42 7.09
CA ARG A 211 -4.86 -20.76 7.47
C ARG A 211 -5.40 -21.14 8.85
N MET A 212 -5.99 -22.34 8.96
CA MET A 212 -6.35 -22.92 10.26
C MET A 212 -5.08 -23.27 11.04
N PRO A 213 -5.06 -23.14 12.37
CA PRO A 213 -4.01 -23.74 13.20
C PRO A 213 -3.93 -25.23 12.88
N ILE A 214 -2.70 -25.72 12.71
CA ILE A 214 -2.42 -27.16 12.58
C ILE A 214 -2.49 -27.80 13.96
#